data_AF-A0A1C2J517-F1
#
_entry.id   AF-A0A1C2J517-F1
#
_cell.length_a   1.000
_cell.length_b   1.000
_cell.length_c   1.000
_cell.angle_alpha   90.00
_cell.angle_beta   90.00
_cell.angle_gamma   90.00
#
_symmetry.space_group_name_H-M   'P 1'
#
loop_
_entity.id
_entity.type
_entity.pdbx_description
1 polymer ?
#
loop_
_entity_poly.entity_id
_entity_poly.type
_entity_poly.pdbx_seq_one_letter_code
_entity_poly.pdbx_strand_id
1 'polypeptide(L)'
;MKKAMEIMVTTMVLAMLSIGVSPAEAAMPGNANAMAKMHMYFVHHNFGFARNFYQFHPGPHWDLMNASALHLTAGQIKQEKMLVMGMMQNTEHGVIALKKAYRKYREEAKLPDPSIRVLTQDVQAVGRAQAYLGYVMIPYHMKGYRLLDPAQQAIYHHLARENWIHMAKMMHSMAK
;
A
#
# COMPACT_ATOMS: atom_id res chain seq x y z
N MET A 1 16.12 38.95 -58.81
CA MET A 1 16.61 37.56 -58.65
C MET A 1 17.07 37.22 -57.23
N LYS A 2 17.76 38.11 -56.49
CA LYS A 2 18.19 37.85 -55.09
C LYS A 2 17.05 37.55 -54.10
N LYS A 3 15.95 38.31 -54.12
CA LYS A 3 14.81 38.10 -53.19
C LYS A 3 14.04 36.79 -53.38
N ALA A 4 14.02 36.22 -54.59
CA ALA A 4 13.35 34.94 -54.83
C ALA A 4 14.18 33.76 -54.30
N MET A 5 15.50 33.90 -54.27
CA MET A 5 16.43 32.89 -53.79
C MET A 5 16.43 32.82 -52.25
N GLU A 6 16.28 33.95 -51.56
CA GLU A 6 16.21 34.00 -50.09
C GLU A 6 14.91 33.39 -49.53
N ILE A 7 13.78 33.56 -50.22
CA ILE A 7 12.49 32.98 -49.80
C ILE A 7 12.49 31.46 -49.99
N MET A 8 13.17 30.95 -51.03
CA MET A 8 13.28 29.52 -51.32
C MET A 8 14.22 28.80 -50.33
N VAL A 9 15.28 29.46 -49.86
CA VAL A 9 16.21 28.90 -48.85
C VAL A 9 15.55 28.86 -47.47
N THR A 10 14.79 29.89 -47.10
CA THR A 10 14.13 29.95 -45.78
C THR A 10 13.00 28.90 -45.65
N THR A 11 12.32 28.56 -46.75
CA THR A 11 11.29 27.51 -46.75
C THR A 11 11.87 26.09 -46.75
N MET A 12 13.04 25.86 -47.35
CA MET A 12 13.70 24.54 -47.29
C MET A 12 14.26 24.21 -45.90
N VAL A 13 14.71 25.19 -45.11
CA VAL A 13 15.23 24.93 -43.75
C VAL A 13 14.09 24.59 -42.78
N LEU A 14 12.91 25.19 -42.94
CA LEU A 14 11.74 24.87 -42.10
C LEU A 14 11.14 23.50 -42.43
N ALA A 15 11.27 23.04 -43.68
CA ALA A 15 10.84 21.69 -44.10
C ALA A 15 11.82 20.57 -43.70
N MET A 16 13.07 20.90 -43.33
CA MET A 16 14.05 19.91 -42.86
C MET A 16 14.06 19.73 -41.33
N LEU A 17 13.39 20.59 -40.56
CA LEU A 17 13.21 20.43 -39.11
C LEU A 17 12.02 19.54 -38.73
N SER A 18 11.17 19.16 -39.69
CA SER A 18 10.02 18.27 -39.47
C SER A 18 10.33 16.78 -39.70
N ILE A 19 11.55 16.43 -40.12
CA ILE A 19 11.97 15.05 -40.37
C ILE A 19 13.11 14.73 -39.39
N GLY A 20 12.80 14.37 -38.15
CA GLY A 20 13.88 13.98 -37.25
C GLY A 20 13.52 13.66 -35.80
N VAL A 21 12.33 14.04 -35.33
CA VAL A 21 11.80 13.47 -34.09
C VAL A 21 10.73 12.47 -34.49
N SER A 22 11.17 11.27 -34.89
CA SER A 22 10.32 10.12 -34.67
C SER A 22 9.93 10.18 -33.19
N PRO A 23 8.64 10.23 -32.80
CA PRO A 23 8.33 9.80 -31.46
C PRO A 23 8.89 8.38 -31.42
N ALA A 24 9.93 8.17 -30.61
CA ALA A 24 10.24 6.84 -30.16
C ALA A 24 9.03 6.46 -29.32
N GLU A 25 7.94 6.05 -29.99
CA GLU A 25 6.92 5.23 -29.37
C GLU A 25 7.71 4.06 -28.85
N ALA A 26 7.91 4.04 -27.53
CA ALA A 26 8.32 2.88 -26.81
C ALA A 26 7.18 1.86 -26.93
N ALA A 27 6.94 1.38 -28.15
CA ALA A 27 6.21 0.17 -28.43
C ALA A 27 7.13 -0.96 -27.99
N MET A 28 7.36 -1.07 -26.68
CA MET A 28 7.74 -2.33 -26.09
C MET A 28 6.67 -3.31 -26.55
N PRO A 29 7.01 -4.40 -27.27
CA PRO A 29 6.03 -5.39 -27.68
C PRO A 29 5.38 -5.94 -26.41
N GLY A 30 4.19 -5.42 -26.12
CA GLY A 30 3.51 -5.59 -24.85
C GLY A 30 2.96 -6.99 -24.79
N ASN A 31 3.80 -7.95 -24.41
CA ASN A 31 3.28 -9.22 -23.93
C ASN A 31 2.51 -8.90 -22.64
N ALA A 32 1.18 -8.86 -22.73
CA ALA A 32 0.30 -8.58 -21.58
C ALA A 32 0.63 -9.48 -20.38
N ASN A 33 1.14 -10.69 -20.63
CA ASN A 33 1.60 -11.62 -19.60
C ASN A 33 2.90 -11.14 -18.91
N ALA A 34 3.81 -10.48 -19.63
CA ALA A 34 5.01 -9.87 -19.04
C ALA A 34 4.67 -8.65 -18.19
N MET A 35 3.75 -7.80 -18.65
CA MET A 35 3.24 -6.66 -17.86
C MET A 35 2.50 -7.12 -16.60
N ALA A 36 1.66 -8.17 -16.71
CA ALA A 36 1.02 -8.79 -15.57
C ALA A 36 2.05 -9.35 -14.57
N LYS A 37 3.08 -10.06 -15.03
CA LYS A 37 4.17 -10.56 -14.18
C LYS A 37 4.92 -9.45 -13.46
N MET A 38 5.24 -8.34 -14.13
CA MET A 38 5.91 -7.19 -13.51
C MET A 38 5.03 -6.49 -12.48
N HIS A 39 3.74 -6.32 -12.78
CA HIS A 39 2.76 -5.81 -11.82
C HIS A 39 2.70 -6.71 -10.57
N MET A 40 2.61 -8.03 -10.75
CA MET A 40 2.62 -8.99 -9.65
C MET A 40 3.93 -8.95 -8.86
N TYR A 41 5.08 -8.78 -9.52
CA TYR A 41 6.36 -8.61 -8.83
C TYR A 41 6.33 -7.40 -7.90
N PHE A 42 5.86 -6.25 -8.38
CA PHE A 42 5.73 -5.06 -7.55
C PHE A 42 4.76 -5.28 -6.37
N VAL A 43 3.58 -5.84 -6.62
CA VAL A 43 2.57 -6.12 -5.58
C VAL A 43 3.10 -7.07 -4.51
N HIS A 44 3.81 -8.14 -4.89
CA HIS A 44 4.31 -9.14 -3.96
C HIS A 44 5.49 -8.67 -3.10
N HIS A 45 6.28 -7.71 -3.59
CA HIS A 45 7.49 -7.26 -2.91
C HIS A 45 7.33 -5.89 -2.23
N ASN A 46 6.15 -5.28 -2.29
CA ASN A 46 5.88 -3.99 -1.69
C ASN A 46 5.02 -4.11 -0.42
N PHE A 47 5.46 -3.47 0.68
CA PHE A 47 4.77 -3.27 1.97
C PHE A 47 3.77 -4.36 2.44
N GLY A 48 4.20 -5.62 2.52
CA GLY A 48 3.36 -6.76 2.94
C GLY A 48 3.35 -7.06 4.46
N PHE A 49 4.05 -6.29 5.30
CA PHE A 49 4.23 -6.64 6.71
C PHE A 49 2.91 -6.72 7.49
N ALA A 50 2.04 -5.72 7.35
CA ALA A 50 0.76 -5.68 8.06
C ALA A 50 -0.08 -6.94 7.80
N ARG A 51 -0.08 -7.40 6.54
CA ARG A 51 -0.79 -8.59 6.10
C ARG A 51 -0.25 -9.86 6.79
N ASN A 52 1.07 -10.03 6.82
CA ASN A 52 1.71 -11.18 7.47
C ASN A 52 1.55 -11.14 9.00
N PHE A 53 1.64 -9.97 9.61
CA PHE A 53 1.49 -9.82 11.05
C PHE A 53 0.04 -10.12 11.50
N TYR A 54 -0.94 -9.57 10.79
CA TYR A 54 -2.36 -9.71 11.15
C TYR A 54 -2.88 -11.15 11.05
N GLN A 55 -2.22 -12.00 10.24
CA GLN A 55 -2.52 -13.43 10.18
C GLN A 55 -2.36 -14.12 11.54
N PHE A 56 -1.36 -13.71 12.32
CA PHE A 56 -1.03 -14.33 13.61
C PHE A 56 -1.48 -13.49 14.79
N HIS A 57 -1.63 -12.18 14.59
CA HIS A 57 -1.96 -11.23 15.63
C HIS A 57 -3.02 -10.24 15.11
N PRO A 58 -4.29 -10.66 14.92
CA PRO A 58 -5.36 -9.77 14.48
C PRO A 58 -5.71 -8.64 15.48
N GLY A 59 -5.44 -8.84 16.78
CA GLY A 59 -5.45 -7.79 17.80
C GLY A 59 -6.81 -7.43 18.41
N PRO A 60 -6.85 -6.39 19.25
CA PRO A 60 -7.89 -6.22 20.28
C PRO A 60 -9.30 -5.98 19.74
N HIS A 61 -9.43 -5.31 18.59
CA HIS A 61 -10.75 -5.16 17.95
C HIS A 61 -11.27 -6.50 17.45
N TRP A 62 -10.41 -7.33 16.86
CA TRP A 62 -10.82 -8.63 16.35
C TRP A 62 -11.20 -9.58 17.50
N ASP A 63 -10.50 -9.48 18.63
CA ASP A 63 -10.84 -10.21 19.86
C ASP A 63 -12.25 -9.86 20.34
N LEU A 64 -12.62 -8.58 20.31
CA LEU A 64 -13.99 -8.14 20.63
C LEU A 64 -15.03 -8.68 19.65
N MET A 65 -14.73 -8.76 18.36
CA MET A 65 -15.64 -9.32 17.35
C MET A 65 -15.83 -10.83 17.51
N ASN A 66 -14.85 -11.52 18.10
CA ASN A 66 -14.89 -12.95 18.36
C ASN A 66 -15.15 -13.25 19.84
N ALA A 67 -15.62 -12.28 20.63
CA ALA A 67 -15.72 -12.40 22.08
C ALA A 67 -16.53 -13.62 22.54
N SER A 68 -17.61 -13.94 21.83
CA SER A 68 -18.44 -15.11 22.11
C SER A 68 -17.69 -16.43 21.86
N ALA A 69 -17.04 -16.54 20.70
CA ALA A 69 -16.27 -17.73 20.32
C ALA A 69 -15.03 -17.94 21.19
N LEU A 70 -14.39 -16.84 21.61
CA LEU A 70 -13.26 -16.85 22.55
C LEU A 70 -13.71 -16.98 24.01
N HIS A 71 -15.02 -17.04 24.28
CA HIS A 71 -15.57 -17.06 25.64
C HIS A 71 -14.97 -15.97 26.55
N LEU A 72 -14.84 -14.75 26.02
CA LEU A 72 -14.22 -13.67 26.78
C LEU A 72 -15.05 -13.30 28.01
N THR A 73 -14.37 -13.17 29.14
CA THR A 73 -14.98 -12.65 30.36
C THR A 73 -15.30 -11.17 30.22
N ALA A 74 -16.23 -10.66 31.06
CA ALA A 74 -16.52 -9.24 31.11
C ALA A 74 -15.27 -8.38 31.41
N GLY A 75 -14.34 -8.91 32.22
CA GLY A 75 -13.06 -8.28 32.51
C GLY A 75 -12.17 -8.15 31.28
N GLN A 76 -12.01 -9.23 30.52
CA GLN A 76 -11.25 -9.23 29.26
C GLN A 76 -11.87 -8.27 28.24
N ILE A 77 -13.19 -8.31 28.04
CA ILE A 77 -13.90 -7.40 27.12
C ILE A 77 -13.62 -5.93 27.48
N LYS A 78 -13.65 -5.58 28.78
CA LYS A 78 -13.35 -4.21 29.22
C LYS A 78 -11.90 -3.83 28.87
N GLN A 79 -10.95 -4.73 29.10
CA GLN A 79 -9.54 -4.48 28.80
C GLN A 79 -9.28 -4.35 27.30
N GLU A 80 -9.90 -5.20 26.46
CA GLU A 80 -9.80 -5.10 25.01
C GLU A 80 -10.33 -3.76 24.48
N LYS A 81 -11.46 -3.27 25.01
CA LYS A 81 -11.99 -1.93 24.65
C LYS A 81 -10.99 -0.82 24.97
N MET A 82 -10.32 -0.89 26.12
CA MET A 82 -9.27 0.08 26.49
C MET A 82 -8.07 -0.01 25.55
N LEU A 83 -7.67 -1.22 25.14
CA LEU A 83 -6.60 -1.41 24.16
C LEU A 83 -6.97 -0.83 22.80
N VAL A 84 -8.20 -1.03 22.31
CA VAL A 84 -8.67 -0.43 21.05
C VAL A 84 -8.60 1.10 21.11
N MET A 85 -9.16 1.71 22.15
CA MET A 85 -9.15 3.18 22.30
C MET A 85 -7.72 3.73 22.37
N GLY A 86 -6.86 3.10 23.18
CA GLY A 86 -5.46 3.52 23.30
C GLY A 86 -4.68 3.36 21.99
N MET A 87 -4.94 2.29 21.24
CA MET A 87 -4.32 2.06 19.93
C MET A 87 -4.76 3.14 18.93
N MET A 88 -6.05 3.47 18.87
CA MET A 88 -6.56 4.52 18.00
C MET A 88 -5.94 5.88 18.32
N GLN A 89 -5.88 6.25 19.60
CA GLN A 89 -5.28 7.50 20.05
C GLN A 89 -3.79 7.57 19.69
N ASN A 90 -3.02 6.51 19.99
CA ASN A 90 -1.57 6.53 19.79
C ASN A 90 -1.15 6.39 18.32
N THR A 91 -2.04 5.91 17.46
CA THR A 91 -1.80 5.83 16.01
C THR A 91 -2.23 7.08 15.25
N GLU A 92 -2.96 8.01 15.88
CA GLU A 92 -3.53 9.20 15.23
C GLU A 92 -2.48 9.98 14.41
N HIS A 93 -1.35 10.33 15.04
CA HIS A 93 -0.27 11.05 14.36
C HIS A 93 0.29 10.26 13.16
N GLY A 94 0.45 8.95 13.31
CA GLY A 94 0.90 8.06 12.23
C GLY A 94 -0.09 8.00 11.06
N VAL A 95 -1.39 7.97 11.35
CA VAL A 95 -2.45 7.96 10.33
C VAL A 95 -2.46 9.28 9.57
N ILE A 96 -2.32 10.41 10.25
CA ILE A 96 -2.23 11.73 9.63
C ILE A 96 -0.99 11.81 8.72
N ALA A 97 0.17 11.36 9.22
CA ALA A 97 1.40 11.33 8.45
C ALA A 97 1.28 10.46 7.19
N LEU A 98 0.67 9.27 7.31
CA LEU A 98 0.45 8.36 6.20
C LEU A 98 -0.48 8.97 5.14
N LYS A 99 -1.60 9.56 5.56
CA LYS A 99 -2.53 10.26 4.65
C LYS A 99 -1.84 11.41 3.92
N LYS A 100 -1.00 12.18 4.62
CA LYS A 100 -0.21 13.28 4.04
C LYS A 100 0.81 12.75 3.02
N ALA A 101 1.52 11.66 3.33
CA ALA A 101 2.50 11.06 2.43
C ALA A 101 1.85 10.56 1.13
N TYR A 102 0.73 9.85 1.23
CA TYR A 102 -0.03 9.42 0.04
C TYR A 102 -0.56 10.61 -0.78
N ARG A 103 -1.04 11.67 -0.12
CA ARG A 103 -1.50 12.86 -0.83
C ARG A 103 -0.35 13.48 -1.62
N LYS A 104 0.82 13.67 -1.00
CA LYS A 104 2.02 14.21 -1.69
C LYS A 104 2.40 13.39 -2.92
N TYR A 105 2.54 12.07 -2.73
CA TYR A 105 2.83 11.15 -3.83
C TYR A 105 1.83 11.31 -4.98
N ARG A 106 0.53 11.33 -4.68
CA ARG A 106 -0.51 11.45 -5.72
C ARG A 106 -0.47 12.78 -6.46
N GLU A 107 -0.19 13.89 -5.77
CA GLU A 107 -0.14 15.20 -6.43
C GLU A 107 1.12 15.33 -7.29
N GLU A 108 2.28 14.85 -6.82
CA GLU A 108 3.51 14.83 -7.63
C GLU A 108 3.37 13.91 -8.85
N ALA A 109 2.76 12.73 -8.68
CA ALA A 109 2.59 11.75 -9.75
C ALA A 109 1.62 12.21 -10.86
N LYS A 110 0.83 13.27 -10.64
CA LYS A 110 -0.08 13.85 -11.64
C LYS A 110 0.54 14.97 -12.47
N LEU A 111 1.75 15.43 -12.11
CA LEU A 111 2.41 16.49 -12.87
C LEU A 111 2.70 16.00 -14.31
N PRO A 112 2.75 16.90 -15.30
CA PRO A 112 3.08 16.53 -16.68
C PRO A 112 4.46 15.88 -16.83
N ASP A 113 5.41 16.23 -15.96
CA ASP A 113 6.76 15.66 -15.89
C ASP A 113 7.15 15.40 -14.41
N PRO A 114 6.71 14.27 -13.81
CA PRO A 114 6.98 13.95 -12.41
C PRO A 114 8.46 13.67 -12.15
N SER A 115 9.01 14.24 -11.09
CA SER A 115 10.41 13.97 -10.73
C SER A 115 10.56 12.59 -10.09
N ILE A 116 11.34 11.70 -10.72
CA ILE A 116 11.70 10.38 -10.16
C ILE A 116 12.25 10.50 -8.74
N ARG A 117 13.10 11.51 -8.49
CA ARG A 117 13.69 11.76 -7.17
C ARG A 117 12.61 12.08 -6.13
N VAL A 118 11.66 12.95 -6.47
CA VAL A 118 10.58 13.35 -5.55
C VAL A 118 9.64 12.18 -5.29
N LEU A 119 9.21 11.47 -6.34
CA LEU A 119 8.37 10.28 -6.19
C LEU A 119 9.02 9.21 -5.31
N THR A 120 10.32 8.99 -5.47
CA THR A 120 11.08 8.05 -4.62
C THR A 120 11.06 8.48 -3.15
N GLN A 121 11.26 9.77 -2.87
CA GLN A 121 11.20 10.31 -1.50
C GLN A 121 9.81 10.18 -0.89
N ASP A 122 8.76 10.41 -1.68
CA ASP A 122 7.37 10.27 -1.24
C ASP A 122 7.01 8.81 -0.93
N VAL A 123 7.43 7.85 -1.76
CA VAL A 123 7.26 6.42 -1.48
C VAL A 123 7.98 6.01 -0.20
N GLN A 124 9.20 6.51 0.02
CA GLN A 124 9.91 6.28 1.29
C GLN A 124 9.16 6.88 2.49
N ALA A 125 8.53 8.04 2.33
CA ALA A 125 7.72 8.65 3.39
C ALA A 125 6.48 7.81 3.71
N VAL A 126 5.81 7.24 2.69
CA VAL A 126 4.72 6.27 2.88
C VAL A 126 5.22 5.07 3.68
N GLY A 127 6.34 4.46 3.27
CA GLY A 127 6.91 3.30 3.94
C GLY A 127 7.28 3.55 5.40
N ARG A 128 7.91 4.69 5.70
CA ARG A 128 8.22 5.10 7.08
C ARG A 128 6.97 5.28 7.93
N ALA A 129 5.93 5.90 7.38
CA ALA A 129 4.66 6.10 8.10
C ALA A 129 3.94 4.77 8.37
N GLN A 130 3.95 3.83 7.41
CA GLN A 130 3.41 2.48 7.60
C GLN A 130 4.20 1.69 8.65
N ALA A 131 5.53 1.75 8.60
CA ALA A 131 6.39 1.11 9.59
C ALA A 131 6.16 1.66 11.00
N TYR A 132 6.03 2.99 11.14
CA TYR A 132 5.68 3.64 12.40
C TYR A 132 4.34 3.14 12.95
N LEU A 133 3.30 3.08 12.11
CA LEU A 133 2.00 2.54 12.51
C LEU A 133 2.11 1.10 13.00
N GLY A 134 2.85 0.25 12.26
CA GLY A 134 3.13 -1.12 12.70
C GLY A 134 3.80 -1.17 14.08
N TYR A 135 4.87 -0.40 14.27
CA TYR A 135 5.58 -0.28 15.55
C TYR A 135 4.66 0.11 16.71
N VAL A 136 3.75 1.08 16.50
CA VAL A 136 2.81 1.53 17.54
C VAL A 136 1.72 0.49 17.81
N MET A 137 1.22 -0.19 16.78
CA MET A 137 0.12 -1.15 16.92
C MET A 137 0.56 -2.48 17.54
N ILE A 138 1.76 -2.98 17.23
CA ILE A 138 2.25 -4.30 17.70
C ILE A 138 2.07 -4.49 19.22
N PRO A 139 2.46 -3.55 20.10
CA PRO A 139 2.24 -3.72 21.54
C PRO A 139 0.78 -3.94 21.94
N TYR A 140 -0.19 -3.31 21.26
CA TYR A 140 -1.61 -3.49 21.55
C TYR A 140 -2.10 -4.88 21.14
N HIS A 141 -1.69 -5.32 19.95
CA HIS A 141 -2.01 -6.66 19.46
C HIS A 141 -1.44 -7.75 20.38
N MET A 142 -0.20 -7.58 20.84
CA MET A 142 0.42 -8.51 21.78
C MET A 142 -0.19 -8.44 23.17
N LYS A 143 -0.63 -7.26 23.62
CA LYS A 143 -1.33 -7.10 24.90
C LYS A 143 -2.69 -7.82 24.88
N GLY A 144 -3.51 -7.63 23.84
CA GLY A 144 -4.80 -8.32 23.69
C GLY A 144 -4.64 -9.84 23.71
N TYR A 145 -3.73 -10.36 22.88
CA TYR A 145 -3.41 -11.79 22.88
C TYR A 145 -3.00 -12.34 24.26
N ARG A 146 -2.24 -11.56 25.05
CA ARG A 146 -1.81 -11.94 26.40
C ARG A 146 -2.92 -11.88 27.46
N LEU A 147 -4.06 -11.26 27.17
CA LEU A 147 -5.22 -11.28 28.06
C LEU A 147 -5.94 -12.63 28.04
N LEU A 148 -5.73 -13.40 26.98
CA LEU A 148 -6.35 -14.70 26.78
C LEU A 148 -5.64 -15.77 27.61
N ASP A 149 -6.42 -16.66 28.22
CA ASP A 149 -5.89 -17.87 28.85
C ASP A 149 -5.42 -18.90 27.79
N PRO A 150 -4.68 -19.96 28.17
CA PRO A 150 -4.17 -20.94 27.21
C PRO A 150 -5.24 -21.62 26.34
N ALA A 151 -6.45 -21.87 26.86
CA ALA A 151 -7.53 -22.47 26.08
C ALA A 151 -8.07 -21.47 25.05
N GLN A 152 -8.27 -20.22 25.46
CA GLN A 152 -8.69 -19.13 24.57
C GLN A 152 -7.64 -18.85 23.48
N GLN A 153 -6.35 -18.93 23.80
CA GLN A 153 -5.27 -18.77 22.81
C GLN A 153 -5.27 -19.86 21.73
N ALA A 154 -5.63 -21.10 22.08
CA ALA A 154 -5.77 -22.17 21.09
C ALA A 154 -6.93 -21.88 20.12
N ILE A 155 -8.08 -21.43 20.65
CA ILE A 155 -9.24 -21.01 19.84
C ILE A 155 -8.87 -19.82 18.95
N TYR A 156 -8.18 -18.82 19.51
CA TYR A 156 -7.70 -17.64 18.80
C TYR A 156 -6.89 -18.00 17.55
N HIS A 157 -5.88 -18.87 17.69
CA HIS A 157 -5.02 -19.26 16.58
C HIS A 157 -5.78 -20.03 15.50
N HIS A 158 -6.73 -20.87 15.91
CA HIS A 158 -7.59 -21.59 14.98
C HIS A 158 -8.45 -20.61 14.16
N LEU A 159 -9.19 -19.72 14.83
CA LEU A 159 -10.05 -18.71 14.21
C LEU A 159 -9.27 -17.73 13.32
N ALA A 160 -8.10 -17.26 13.77
CA ALA A 160 -7.25 -16.34 13.01
C ALA A 160 -6.76 -17.00 11.70
N ARG A 161 -6.37 -18.28 11.75
CA ARG A 161 -5.96 -19.06 10.58
C ARG A 161 -7.11 -19.25 9.60
N GLU A 162 -8.30 -19.59 10.08
CA GLU A 162 -9.47 -19.77 9.21
C GLU A 162 -9.88 -18.48 8.51
N ASN A 163 -9.93 -17.37 9.25
CA ASN A 163 -10.19 -16.05 8.69
C ASN A 163 -9.17 -15.69 7.60
N TRP A 164 -7.89 -15.97 7.85
CA TRP A 164 -6.84 -15.76 6.85
C TRP A 164 -7.02 -16.59 5.58
N ILE A 165 -7.33 -17.88 5.71
CA ILE A 165 -7.60 -18.77 4.56
C ILE A 165 -8.79 -18.23 3.76
N HIS A 166 -9.83 -17.77 4.44
CA HIS A 166 -11.00 -17.19 3.78
C HIS A 166 -10.65 -15.90 3.02
N MET A 167 -9.92 -14.97 3.65
CA MET A 167 -9.46 -13.73 3.00
C MET A 167 -8.56 -14.02 1.79
N ALA A 168 -7.63 -14.97 1.91
CA ALA A 168 -6.74 -15.35 0.81
C ALA A 168 -7.51 -15.91 -0.39
N LYS A 169 -8.56 -16.70 -0.16
CA LYS A 169 -9.44 -17.22 -1.21
C LYS A 169 -10.21 -16.09 -1.90
N MET A 170 -10.78 -15.14 -1.15
CA MET A 170 -11.50 -13.99 -1.73
C MET A 170 -10.61 -13.12 -2.60
N MET A 171 -9.38 -12.84 -2.16
CA MET A 171 -8.42 -12.06 -2.95
C MET A 171 -8.05 -12.79 -4.26
N HIS A 172 -7.91 -14.11 -4.22
CA HIS A 172 -7.63 -14.91 -5.41
C HIS A 172 -8.81 -14.92 -6.40
N SER A 173 -10.06 -14.84 -5.93
CA SER A 173 -11.23 -14.75 -6.81
C SER A 173 -11.45 -13.37 -7.40
N MET A 174 -11.02 -12.29 -6.73
CA MET A 174 -11.12 -10.91 -7.25
C MET A 174 -10.02 -10.54 -8.25
N ALA A 175 -8.94 -11.33 -8.31
CA ALA A 175 -7.82 -11.14 -9.22
C ALA A 175 -7.95 -11.93 -10.53
N LYS A 176 -9.04 -12.68 -10.72
CA LYS A 176 -9.43 -13.34 -11.97
C LYS A 176 -10.46 -12.49 -12.70
#